data_AF-A0A183DXB3-F1
#
_entry.id   AF-A0A183DXB3-F1
#
_cell.length_a   1.000
_cell.length_b   1.000
_cell.length_c   1.000
_cell.angle_alpha   90.00
_cell.angle_beta   90.00
_cell.angle_gamma   90.00
#
_symmetry.space_group_name_H-M   'P 1'
#
loop_
_entity.id
_entity.type
_entity.pdbx_description
1 polymer ?
#
loop_
_entity_poly.entity_id
_entity_poly.type
_entity_poly.pdbx_seq_one_letter_code
_entity_poly.pdbx_strand_id
1 'polypeptide(L)'
;LRRLIRVLQLIDAKLCAIQLNYEVEFSNHLKTFLPDNFSKHGGKLYPLASGGMRPEHVTKSHKAEQWAHCAKFAFLLSVFGSAVRKFFGAVRLCSVERLSRLAQLQTDIAKEERMIDQYIDLLKSDKFDENTSCDSVDKGIAFFEVCCIFLPLVLVFFCAAD
;
A
#
# COMPACT_ATOMS: atom_id res chain seq x y z
N LEU A 1 3.95 -4.28 16.84
CA LEU A 1 5.18 -3.89 16.09
C LEU A 1 5.87 -5.03 15.33
N ARG A 2 6.61 -5.98 15.96
CA ARG A 2 7.22 -7.10 15.20
C ARG A 2 6.19 -7.95 14.47
N ARG A 3 5.02 -8.19 15.09
CA ARG A 3 3.85 -8.81 14.43
C ARG A 3 3.41 -7.97 13.23
N LEU A 4 3.10 -6.69 13.46
CA LEU A 4 2.70 -5.74 12.42
C LEU A 4 3.65 -5.67 11.21
N ILE A 5 4.98 -5.65 11.42
CA ILE A 5 5.96 -5.67 10.32
C ILE A 5 5.83 -6.94 9.47
N ARG A 6 5.68 -8.12 10.09
CA ARG A 6 5.49 -9.39 9.37
C ARG A 6 4.16 -9.44 8.64
N VAL A 7 3.11 -8.90 9.26
CA VAL A 7 1.77 -8.83 8.67
C VAL A 7 1.79 -7.96 7.42
N LEU A 8 2.46 -6.81 7.44
CA LEU A 8 2.60 -5.94 6.27
C LEU A 8 3.35 -6.63 5.12
N GLN A 9 4.40 -7.39 5.42
CA GLN A 9 5.11 -8.19 4.41
C GLN A 9 4.20 -9.25 3.76
N LEU A 10 3.29 -9.86 4.53
CA LEU A 10 2.33 -10.84 4.02
C LEU A 10 1.28 -10.18 3.10
N ILE A 11 0.82 -8.98 3.47
CA ILE A 11 -0.15 -8.24 2.67
C ILE A 11 0.49 -7.75 1.38
N ASP A 12 1.71 -7.21 1.43
CA ASP A 12 2.49 -6.82 0.24
C ASP A 12 2.62 -8.01 -0.73
N ALA A 13 2.99 -9.19 -0.23
CA ALA A 13 3.11 -10.39 -1.06
C ALA A 13 1.78 -10.78 -1.73
N LYS A 14 0.65 -10.67 -1.01
CA LYS A 14 -0.67 -10.92 -1.57
C LYS A 14 -1.08 -9.88 -2.61
N LEU A 15 -0.78 -8.61 -2.38
CA LEU A 15 -1.09 -7.53 -3.33
C LEU A 15 -0.23 -7.64 -4.59
N CYS A 16 1.04 -8.00 -4.47
CA CYS A 16 1.88 -8.31 -5.63
C CYS A 16 1.30 -9.46 -6.47
N ALA A 17 0.73 -10.49 -5.84
CA ALA A 17 0.07 -11.57 -6.56
C ALA A 17 -1.19 -11.08 -7.31
N ILE A 18 -2.01 -10.23 -6.69
CA ILE A 18 -3.20 -9.62 -7.32
C ILE A 18 -2.78 -8.73 -8.50
N GLN A 19 -1.77 -7.88 -8.33
CA GLN A 19 -1.22 -7.03 -9.38
C GLN A 19 -0.68 -7.86 -10.55
N LEU A 20 0.06 -8.93 -10.26
CA LEU A 20 0.60 -9.82 -11.30
C LEU A 20 -0.52 -10.51 -12.08
N ASN A 21 -1.56 -11.01 -11.40
CA ASN A 21 -2.72 -11.61 -12.06
C ASN A 21 -3.40 -10.61 -12.99
N TYR A 22 -3.55 -9.37 -12.54
CA TYR A 22 -4.13 -8.31 -13.37
C TYR A 22 -3.25 -7.96 -14.58
N GLU A 23 -1.94 -7.81 -14.42
CA GLU A 23 -1.00 -7.56 -15.52
C GLU A 23 -1.03 -8.70 -16.55
N VAL A 24 -1.13 -9.95 -16.09
CA VAL A 24 -1.29 -11.12 -16.96
C VAL A 24 -2.62 -11.07 -17.72
N GLU A 25 -3.74 -10.80 -17.04
CA GLU A 25 -5.05 -10.67 -17.68
C GLU A 25 -5.08 -9.52 -18.69
N PHE A 26 -4.52 -8.38 -18.33
CA PHE A 26 -4.45 -7.20 -19.19
C PHE A 26 -3.56 -7.46 -20.40
N SER A 27 -2.40 -8.07 -20.22
CA SER A 27 -1.53 -8.50 -21.32
C SER A 27 -2.24 -9.49 -22.25
N ASN A 28 -2.97 -10.46 -21.69
CA ASN A 28 -3.75 -11.42 -22.47
C ASN A 28 -4.88 -10.72 -23.25
N HIS A 29 -5.58 -9.78 -22.61
CA HIS A 29 -6.58 -8.95 -23.26
C HIS A 29 -5.94 -8.20 -24.45
N LEU A 30 -4.86 -7.45 -24.22
CA LEU A 30 -4.14 -6.76 -25.29
C LEU A 30 -3.70 -7.69 -26.42
N LYS A 31 -3.20 -8.89 -26.12
CA LYS A 31 -2.81 -9.89 -27.13
C LYS A 31 -3.98 -10.41 -27.94
N THR A 32 -5.14 -10.64 -27.32
CA THR A 32 -6.36 -11.07 -28.04
C THR A 32 -6.89 -9.98 -28.99
N PHE A 33 -6.69 -8.71 -28.65
CA PHE A 33 -7.18 -7.58 -29.46
C PHE A 33 -6.13 -7.00 -30.43
N LEU A 34 -4.83 -7.23 -30.19
CA LEU A 34 -3.72 -6.77 -31.03
C LEU A 34 -2.78 -7.94 -31.40
N PRO A 35 -3.29 -9.04 -31.99
CA PRO A 35 -2.49 -10.25 -32.22
C PRO A 35 -1.30 -10.03 -33.17
N ASP A 36 -1.38 -9.06 -34.09
CA ASP A 36 -0.39 -8.85 -35.16
C ASP A 36 0.45 -7.56 -35.04
N ASN A 37 0.28 -6.75 -33.99
CA ASN A 37 0.94 -5.43 -33.91
C ASN A 37 2.31 -5.43 -33.23
N PHE A 38 2.63 -6.43 -32.39
CA PHE A 38 3.94 -6.50 -31.72
C PHE A 38 5.03 -7.19 -32.56
N SER A 39 4.64 -7.87 -33.64
CA SER A 39 5.54 -8.70 -34.46
C SER A 39 5.99 -8.05 -35.77
N LYS A 40 5.44 -6.88 -36.14
CA LYS A 40 5.82 -6.16 -37.36
C LYS A 40 6.76 -4.99 -37.05
N HIS A 41 8.03 -5.14 -37.43
CA HIS A 41 8.96 -4.02 -37.52
C HIS A 41 8.45 -3.01 -38.55
N GLY A 42 8.08 -1.82 -38.08
CA GLY A 42 7.63 -0.72 -38.92
C GLY A 42 6.28 -0.19 -38.47
N GLY A 43 6.32 0.82 -37.59
CA GLY A 43 5.16 1.52 -37.06
C GLY A 43 4.34 2.23 -38.15
N LYS A 44 3.49 1.48 -38.84
CA LYS A 44 2.31 2.05 -39.50
C LYS A 44 1.20 2.05 -38.48
N LEU A 45 0.95 3.26 -37.99
CA LEU A 45 -0.01 3.66 -36.98
C LEU A 45 -1.29 2.82 -36.99
N TYR A 46 -1.74 2.48 -35.79
CA TYR A 46 -3.09 2.03 -35.47
C TYR A 46 -4.09 2.59 -36.48
N PRO A 47 -4.74 1.76 -37.31
CA PRO A 47 -5.82 2.26 -38.14
C PRO A 47 -6.85 2.82 -37.18
N LEU A 48 -7.12 4.13 -37.30
CA LEU A 48 -8.21 4.79 -36.60
C LEU A 48 -9.50 4.21 -37.19
N ALA A 49 -9.90 3.03 -36.73
CA ALA A 49 -11.04 2.35 -37.29
C ALA A 49 -12.28 3.23 -37.05
N SER A 50 -13.13 3.36 -38.08
CA SER A 50 -14.47 3.97 -38.03
C SER A 50 -15.46 3.24 -37.09
N GLY A 51 -14.92 2.52 -36.11
CA GLY A 51 -15.54 1.68 -35.08
C GLY A 51 -14.49 1.01 -34.18
N GLY A 52 -13.25 1.54 -34.11
CA GLY A 52 -12.13 0.95 -33.37
C GLY A 52 -12.05 1.33 -31.89
N MET A 53 -11.31 0.53 -31.12
CA MET A 53 -11.09 0.73 -29.67
C MET A 53 -10.38 2.06 -29.41
N ARG A 54 -11.08 2.98 -28.74
CA ARG A 54 -10.52 4.25 -28.28
C ARG A 54 -9.72 4.02 -26.98
N PRO A 55 -8.67 4.83 -26.70
CA PRO A 55 -7.86 4.71 -25.48
C PRO A 55 -8.70 4.63 -24.19
N GLU A 56 -9.81 5.38 -24.16
CA GLU A 56 -10.80 5.39 -23.10
C GLU A 56 -11.47 4.05 -22.81
N HIS A 57 -11.57 3.11 -23.76
CA HIS A 57 -12.09 1.76 -23.48
C HIS A 57 -11.09 0.87 -22.74
N VAL A 58 -9.80 1.19 -22.82
CA VAL A 58 -8.72 0.47 -22.13
C VAL A 58 -8.44 1.12 -20.78
N THR A 59 -8.37 2.46 -20.74
CA THR A 59 -7.99 3.23 -19.54
C THR A 59 -9.14 3.58 -18.60
N LYS A 60 -10.41 3.53 -19.04
CA LYS A 60 -11.59 3.80 -18.21
C LYS A 60 -12.46 2.55 -17.99
N SER A 61 -11.87 1.36 -18.12
CA SER A 61 -12.59 0.13 -17.79
C SER A 61 -12.69 -0.05 -16.27
N HIS A 62 -13.76 -0.69 -15.81
CA HIS A 62 -13.94 -1.09 -14.40
C HIS A 62 -12.73 -1.89 -13.87
N LYS A 63 -12.13 -2.72 -14.72
CA LYS A 63 -10.90 -3.46 -14.42
C LYS A 63 -9.72 -2.50 -14.16
N ALA A 64 -9.59 -1.42 -14.94
CA ALA A 64 -8.53 -0.44 -14.73
C ALA A 64 -8.68 0.31 -13.39
N GLU A 65 -9.92 0.61 -12.98
CA GLU A 65 -10.23 1.20 -11.67
C GLU A 65 -9.87 0.25 -10.52
N GLN A 66 -10.22 -1.03 -10.63
CA GLN A 66 -9.81 -2.09 -9.69
C GLN A 66 -8.30 -2.18 -9.51
N TRP A 67 -7.55 -2.16 -10.61
CA TRP A 67 -6.10 -2.20 -10.55
C TRP A 67 -5.51 -0.93 -9.93
N ALA A 68 -6.00 0.24 -10.33
CA ALA A 68 -5.55 1.51 -9.78
C ALA A 68 -5.79 1.56 -8.26
N HIS A 69 -6.91 1.03 -7.79
CA HIS A 69 -7.20 0.92 -6.36
C HIS A 69 -6.24 -0.03 -5.64
N CYS A 70 -6.04 -1.25 -6.17
CA CYS A 70 -5.09 -2.21 -5.61
C CYS A 70 -3.66 -1.63 -5.55
N ALA A 71 -3.23 -0.93 -6.60
CA ALA A 71 -1.93 -0.29 -6.66
C ALA A 71 -1.80 0.86 -5.65
N LYS A 72 -2.83 1.69 -5.51
CA LYS A 72 -2.90 2.74 -4.47
C LYS A 72 -2.78 2.13 -3.07
N PHE A 73 -3.54 1.07 -2.79
CA PHE A 73 -3.52 0.41 -1.49
C PHE A 73 -2.15 -0.21 -1.16
N ALA A 74 -1.51 -0.88 -2.13
CA ALA A 74 -0.15 -1.39 -1.98
C ALA A 74 0.87 -0.29 -1.69
N PHE A 75 0.75 0.85 -2.37
CA PHE A 75 1.58 2.03 -2.09
C PHE A 75 1.36 2.53 -0.64
N LEU A 76 0.11 2.68 -0.21
CA LEU A 76 -0.21 3.13 1.15
C LEU A 76 0.33 2.18 2.22
N LEU A 77 0.25 0.86 2.01
CA LEU A 77 0.84 -0.12 2.94
C LEU A 77 2.36 -0.06 2.99
N SER A 78 3.02 0.19 1.86
CA SER A 78 4.46 0.41 1.80
C SER A 78 4.89 1.65 2.60
N VAL A 79 4.11 2.73 2.50
CA VAL A 79 4.34 3.96 3.28
C VAL A 79 4.09 3.70 4.77
N PHE A 80 2.97 3.07 5.13
CA PHE A 80 2.63 2.70 6.50
C PHE A 80 3.70 1.79 7.14
N GLY A 81 4.14 0.75 6.43
CA GLY A 81 5.21 -0.13 6.90
C GLY A 81 6.56 0.57 7.04
N SER A 82 6.81 1.60 6.23
CA SER A 82 7.99 2.44 6.39
C SER A 82 7.88 3.33 7.64
N ALA A 83 6.72 3.93 7.92
CA ALA A 83 6.48 4.70 9.13
C ALA A 83 6.63 3.84 10.40
N VAL A 84 6.06 2.63 10.41
CA VAL A 84 6.19 1.67 11.51
C VAL A 84 7.64 1.27 11.74
N ARG A 85 8.41 1.02 10.68
CA ARG A 85 9.84 0.65 10.81
C ARG A 85 10.66 1.79 11.40
N LYS A 86 10.42 3.03 10.98
CA LYS A 86 11.06 4.22 11.56
C LYS A 86 10.71 4.34 13.05
N PHE A 87 9.43 4.17 13.39
CA PHE A 87 8.97 4.20 14.79
C PHE A 87 9.65 3.11 15.62
N PHE A 88 9.67 1.87 15.13
CA PHE A 88 10.35 0.76 15.81
C PHE A 88 11.85 1.02 15.97
N GLY A 89 12.51 1.63 14.98
CA GLY A 89 13.90 2.09 15.08
C GLY A 89 14.09 3.11 16.21
N ALA A 90 13.24 4.13 16.27
CA ALA A 90 13.30 5.16 17.32
C ALA A 90 13.07 4.58 18.71
N VAL A 91 12.07 3.69 18.88
CA VAL A 91 11.80 3.00 20.15
C VAL A 91 13.01 2.20 20.63
N ARG A 92 13.76 1.56 19.73
CA ARG A 92 14.98 0.82 20.08
C ARG A 92 16.12 1.69 20.59
N LEU A 93 16.09 2.99 20.32
CA LEU A 93 17.10 3.95 20.76
C LEU A 93 16.71 4.65 22.07
N CYS A 94 15.49 4.44 22.59
CA CYS A 94 15.02 5.07 23.82
C CYS A 94 15.58 4.37 25.09
N SER A 95 15.88 5.16 26.12
CA SER A 95 16.19 4.65 27.47
C SER A 95 14.95 4.02 28.14
N VAL A 96 15.17 3.20 29.16
CA VAL A 96 14.10 2.45 29.87
C VAL A 96 13.03 3.38 30.46
N GLU A 97 13.38 4.55 31.01
CA GLU A 97 12.37 5.50 31.52
C GLU A 97 11.52 6.10 30.40
N ARG A 98 12.08 6.33 29.22
CA ARG A 98 11.35 6.83 28.04
C ARG A 98 10.42 5.75 27.46
N LEU A 99 10.81 4.48 27.57
CA LEU A 99 9.94 3.35 27.22
C LEU A 99 8.69 3.25 28.11
N SER A 100 8.76 3.67 29.38
CA SER A 100 7.58 3.66 30.28
C SER A 100 6.45 4.56 29.76
N ARG A 101 6.77 5.67 29.08
CA ARG A 101 5.79 6.57 28.45
C ARG A 101 5.17 5.98 27.18
N LEU A 102 5.85 5.04 26.52
CA LEU A 102 5.29 4.30 25.39
C LEU A 102 4.24 3.27 25.80
N ALA A 103 4.18 2.88 27.08
CA ALA A 103 3.14 1.98 27.58
C ALA A 103 1.74 2.57 27.37
N GLN A 104 1.60 3.89 27.45
CA GLN A 104 0.33 4.59 27.18
C GLN A 104 -0.04 4.53 25.69
N LEU A 105 0.94 4.55 24.79
CA LEU A 105 0.74 4.42 23.34
C LEU A 105 0.50 2.98 22.88
N GLN A 106 0.67 1.99 23.75
CA GLN A 106 0.52 0.58 23.36
C GLN A 106 -0.90 0.26 22.88
N THR A 107 -1.91 0.84 23.51
CA THR A 107 -3.32 0.66 23.12
C THR A 107 -3.59 1.28 21.76
N ASP A 108 -3.03 2.47 21.48
CA ASP A 108 -3.17 3.14 20.19
C ASP A 108 -2.44 2.38 19.08
N ILE A 109 -1.23 1.89 19.35
CA ILE A 109 -0.49 1.01 18.41
C ILE A 109 -1.27 -0.28 18.15
N ALA A 110 -1.89 -0.87 19.18
CA ALA A 110 -2.71 -2.06 19.02
C ALA A 110 -3.98 -1.79 18.21
N LYS A 111 -4.56 -0.60 18.31
CA LYS A 111 -5.69 -0.16 17.49
C LYS A 111 -5.29 -0.05 16.02
N GLU A 112 -4.18 0.62 15.71
CA GLU A 112 -3.67 0.70 14.34
C GLU A 112 -3.28 -0.68 13.78
N GLU A 113 -2.83 -1.60 14.64
CA GLU A 113 -2.56 -2.99 14.26
C GLU A 113 -3.82 -3.77 13.90
N ARG A 114 -4.91 -3.60 14.67
CA ARG A 114 -6.20 -4.24 14.37
C ARG A 114 -6.87 -3.68 13.11
N MET A 115 -6.62 -2.41 12.78
CA MET A 115 -7.12 -1.82 11.54
C MET A 115 -6.57 -2.59 10.32
N ILE A 116 -5.28 -2.94 10.32
CA ILE A 116 -4.67 -3.74 9.24
C ILE A 116 -5.27 -5.15 9.18
N ASP A 117 -5.60 -5.76 10.32
CA ASP A 117 -6.23 -7.07 10.37
C ASP A 117 -7.58 -7.09 9.60
N GLN A 118 -8.35 -5.99 9.62
CA GLN A 118 -9.61 -5.88 8.86
C GLN A 118 -9.39 -6.00 7.35
N TYR A 119 -8.33 -5.37 6.82
CA TYR A 119 -7.99 -5.47 5.40
C TYR A 119 -7.50 -6.86 5.00
N ILE A 120 -6.81 -7.57 5.90
CA ILE A 120 -6.44 -8.97 5.68
C ILE A 120 -7.68 -9.84 5.50
N ASP A 121 -8.69 -9.63 6.34
CA ASP A 121 -9.92 -10.41 6.28
C ASP A 121 -10.71 -10.12 5.01
N LEU A 122 -10.74 -8.87 4.54
CA LEU A 122 -11.30 -8.50 3.23
C LEU A 122 -10.55 -9.19 2.08
N LEU A 123 -9.22 -9.15 2.09
CA LEU A 123 -8.38 -9.81 1.07
C LEU A 123 -8.48 -11.34 1.10
N LYS A 124 -8.69 -11.95 2.27
CA LYS A 124 -8.91 -13.41 2.39
C LYS A 124 -10.28 -13.83 1.90
N SER A 125 -11.28 -12.96 2.04
CA SER A 125 -12.66 -13.24 1.65
C SER A 125 -13.02 -12.76 0.24
N ASP A 126 -12.04 -12.26 -0.52
CA ASP A 126 -12.22 -11.74 -1.89
C ASP A 126 -13.24 -10.57 -1.94
N LYS A 127 -13.30 -9.79 -0.87
CA LYS A 127 -14.21 -8.64 -0.70
C LYS A 127 -13.50 -7.29 -0.74
N PHE A 128 -12.20 -7.29 -1.05
CA PHE A 128 -11.44 -6.07 -1.21
C PHE A 128 -11.58 -5.60 -2.66
N ASP A 129 -12.24 -4.46 -2.84
CA ASP A 129 -12.61 -3.91 -4.15
C ASP A 129 -12.38 -2.38 -4.21
N GLU A 130 -12.67 -1.78 -5.37
CA GLU A 130 -12.51 -0.35 -5.63
C GLU A 130 -13.37 0.56 -4.72
N ASN A 131 -14.39 0.01 -4.05
CA ASN A 131 -15.26 0.74 -3.12
C ASN A 131 -14.73 0.70 -1.69
N THR A 132 -13.72 -0.11 -1.42
CA THR A 132 -13.12 -0.24 -0.09
C THR A 132 -12.33 1.02 0.26
N SER A 133 -12.75 1.75 1.30
CA SER A 133 -12.02 2.95 1.75
C SER A 133 -10.65 2.61 2.31
N CYS A 134 -9.66 3.43 1.97
CA CYS A 134 -8.29 3.35 2.47
C CYS A 134 -7.98 4.42 3.55
N ASP A 135 -8.95 5.25 3.95
CA ASP A 135 -8.73 6.41 4.82
C ASP A 135 -8.18 6.03 6.20
N SER A 136 -8.49 4.80 6.65
CA SER A 136 -7.99 4.30 7.93
C SER A 136 -6.48 4.03 7.89
N VAL A 137 -5.93 3.64 6.73
CA VAL A 137 -4.48 3.49 6.52
C VAL A 137 -3.80 4.85 6.52
N ASP A 138 -4.38 5.86 5.84
CA ASP A 138 -3.86 7.23 5.86
C ASP A 138 -3.78 7.80 7.28
N LYS A 139 -4.82 7.58 8.10
CA LYS A 139 -4.83 7.96 9.52
C LYS A 139 -3.75 7.23 10.31
N GLY A 140 -3.56 5.94 10.07
CA GLY A 140 -2.51 5.15 10.68
C GLY A 140 -1.10 5.64 10.29
N ILE A 141 -0.89 6.03 9.02
CA ILE A 141 0.37 6.63 8.55
C ILE A 141 0.63 7.91 9.34
N ALA A 142 -0.34 8.83 9.38
CA ALA A 142 -0.22 10.09 10.10
C ALA A 142 0.08 9.87 11.60
N PHE A 143 -0.56 8.89 12.23
CA PHE A 143 -0.27 8.51 13.62
C PHE A 143 1.20 8.13 13.82
N PHE A 144 1.75 7.21 13.00
CA PHE A 144 3.13 6.77 13.14
C PHE A 144 4.15 7.85 12.74
N GLU A 145 3.84 8.70 11.77
CA GLU A 145 4.68 9.84 11.40
C GLU A 145 4.76 10.87 12.53
N VAL A 146 3.62 11.23 13.13
CA VAL A 146 3.57 12.09 14.32
C VAL A 146 4.39 11.46 15.44
N CYS A 147 4.16 10.19 15.76
CA CYS A 147 4.95 9.50 16.77
C CYS A 147 6.46 9.55 16.48
N CYS A 148 6.86 9.40 15.21
CA CYS A 148 8.26 9.49 14.78
C CYS A 148 8.84 10.91 14.82
N ILE A 149 8.05 11.97 14.70
CA ILE A 149 8.51 13.36 14.76
C ILE A 149 8.65 13.81 16.22
N PHE A 150 7.70 13.41 17.06
CA PHE A 150 7.71 13.79 18.47
C PHE A 150 8.70 12.98 19.31
N LEU A 151 9.02 11.72 18.96
CA LEU A 151 10.05 10.95 19.67
C LEU A 151 11.42 11.65 19.65
N PRO A 152 11.98 12.07 18.50
CA PRO A 152 13.24 12.79 18.40
C PRO A 152 13.22 14.15 19.11
N LEU A 153 12.12 14.91 19.06
CA LEU A 153 12.02 16.16 19.83
C LEU A 153 12.11 15.89 21.34
N VAL A 154 11.46 14.83 21.83
CA VAL A 154 11.62 14.38 23.22
C VAL A 154 13.03 13.85 23.49
N LEU A 155 13.69 13.19 22.52
CA LEU A 155 15.06 12.70 22.67
C LEU A 155 16.10 13.83 22.66
N VAL A 156 15.96 14.85 21.81
CA VAL A 156 16.87 16.01 21.71
C VAL A 156 16.74 16.92 22.92
N PHE A 157 15.52 17.19 23.39
CA PHE A 157 15.34 17.97 24.63
C PHE A 157 15.80 17.25 25.90
N PHE A 158 15.74 15.91 25.95
CA PHE A 158 16.25 15.16 27.11
C PHE A 158 17.71 14.72 27.01
N CYS A 159 18.33 14.65 25.82
CA CYS A 159 19.77 14.37 25.70
C CYS A 159 20.64 15.62 25.83
N ALA A 160 20.06 16.81 25.87
CA ALA A 160 20.76 18.04 26.23
C ALA A 160 20.74 18.33 27.75
N ALA A 161 20.21 17.41 28.55
CA ALA A 161 20.04 17.58 30.00
C ALA A 161 20.91 16.62 30.86
N ASP A 162 21.88 15.94 30.25
CA ASP A 162 22.92 15.17 30.95
C ASP A 162 24.32 15.62 30.51
#